data_AF-A0AA43HKW5-F1
#
_entry.id   AF-A0AA43HKW5-F1
#
_cell.length_a   1.000
_cell.length_b   1.000
_cell.length_c   1.000
_cell.angle_alpha   90.00
_cell.angle_beta   90.00
_cell.angle_gamma   90.00
#
_symmetry.space_group_name_H-M   'P 1'
#
loop_
_entity.id
_entity.type
_entity.pdbx_description
1 polymer ?
#
loop_
_entity_poly.entity_id
_entity_poly.type
_entity_poly.pdbx_seq_one_letter_code
_entity_poly.pdbx_strand_id
1 'polypeptide(L)'
;MRPAPWLIAGLLLPIVVMAQPARAPKVPAQDPFSELFDTACMQHIGAPARLQSLMDANGLTPLQPAEAATLLQGQPGMAWMVPLASGRYAVSWADDGTCTVYAEKADPAVVQKGFARLMQAAPKPLQIRSLPSRGPLSGDQVAIQYGWATPGESKLRVRFRLVTRQAAEAGVQAMASATPGEAMREQAAPPAPAPAR
;
A
#
# COMPACT_ATOMS: atom_id res chain seq x y z
N MET A 1 1.55 -38.77 84.27
CA MET A 1 1.32 -37.44 83.65
C MET A 1 1.22 -37.65 82.14
N ARG A 2 0.09 -37.32 81.51
CA ARG A 2 -0.07 -37.15 80.04
C ARG A 2 -0.24 -35.63 79.78
N PRO A 3 -0.14 -35.06 78.56
CA PRO A 3 -0.02 -35.61 77.20
C PRO A 3 1.17 -34.95 76.42
N ALA A 4 1.53 -35.22 75.15
CA ALA A 4 0.77 -34.95 73.92
C ALA A 4 1.45 -35.57 72.66
N PRO A 5 0.67 -36.07 71.69
CA PRO A 5 1.17 -36.57 70.42
C PRO A 5 1.19 -35.47 69.35
N TRP A 6 2.28 -35.38 68.59
CA TRP A 6 2.35 -34.54 67.38
C TRP A 6 1.90 -35.36 66.17
N LEU A 7 0.77 -34.96 65.58
CA LEU A 7 0.29 -35.42 64.29
C LEU A 7 1.01 -34.61 63.20
N ILE A 8 1.76 -35.28 62.32
CA ILE A 8 2.26 -34.68 61.07
C ILE A 8 1.21 -34.98 59.99
N ALA A 9 0.42 -33.97 59.63
CA ALA A 9 -0.43 -33.99 58.45
C ALA A 9 0.37 -33.41 57.26
N GLY A 10 0.82 -34.27 56.35
CA GLY A 10 1.45 -33.86 55.09
C GLY A 10 0.41 -33.37 54.09
N LEU A 11 0.44 -32.08 53.78
CA LEU A 11 -0.45 -31.41 52.84
C LEU A 11 0.01 -31.69 51.39
N LEU A 12 -0.79 -32.45 50.64
CA LEU A 12 -0.64 -32.60 49.18
C LEU A 12 -1.11 -31.30 48.49
N LEU A 13 -0.18 -30.54 47.89
CA LEU A 13 -0.52 -29.41 47.02
C LEU A 13 -0.76 -29.90 45.58
N PRO A 14 -1.88 -29.53 44.93
CA PRO A 14 -2.09 -29.80 43.51
C PRO A 14 -1.30 -28.79 42.67
N ILE A 15 -0.50 -29.30 41.72
CA ILE A 15 0.19 -28.46 40.73
C ILE A 15 -0.86 -28.01 39.71
N VAL A 16 -1.28 -26.75 39.81
CA VAL A 16 -2.08 -26.09 38.77
C VAL A 16 -1.14 -25.68 37.64
N VAL A 17 -1.14 -26.43 36.54
CA VAL A 17 -0.48 -26.03 35.29
C VAL A 17 -1.27 -24.85 34.72
N MET A 18 -0.78 -23.63 34.93
CA MET A 18 -1.31 -22.47 34.23
C MET A 18 -0.93 -22.56 32.75
N ALA A 19 -1.90 -22.92 31.92
CA ALA A 19 -1.81 -22.80 30.47
C ALA A 19 -1.59 -21.32 30.12
N GLN A 20 -0.37 -20.97 29.70
CA GLN A 20 -0.07 -19.63 29.22
C GLN A 20 -0.86 -19.39 27.93
N PRO A 21 -1.53 -18.24 27.76
CA PRO A 21 -2.21 -17.93 26.51
C PRO A 21 -1.15 -17.89 25.39
N ALA A 22 -1.34 -18.72 24.37
CA ALA A 22 -0.52 -18.67 23.17
C ALA A 22 -0.63 -17.26 22.58
N ARG A 23 0.49 -16.50 22.62
CA ARG A 23 0.58 -15.21 21.92
C ARG A 23 0.32 -15.49 20.45
N ALA A 24 -0.79 -14.99 19.92
CA ALA A 24 -1.03 -14.99 18.49
C ALA A 24 0.17 -14.33 17.79
N PRO A 25 0.68 -14.89 16.67
CA PRO A 25 1.77 -14.28 15.95
C PRO A 25 1.34 -12.86 15.55
N LYS A 26 2.07 -11.86 16.06
CA LYS A 26 1.87 -10.45 15.71
C LYS A 26 2.06 -10.35 14.21
N VAL A 27 0.99 -10.06 13.46
CA VAL A 27 1.11 -9.76 12.03
C VAL A 27 2.17 -8.66 11.92
N PRO A 28 3.26 -8.87 11.18
CA PRO A 28 4.30 -7.86 11.09
C PRO A 28 3.66 -6.59 10.54
N ALA A 29 3.80 -5.49 11.28
CA ALA A 29 3.30 -4.19 10.88
C ALA A 29 3.80 -3.88 9.46
N GLN A 30 2.91 -3.43 8.61
CA GLN A 30 3.26 -2.95 7.27
C GLN A 30 4.12 -1.70 7.40
N ASP A 31 5.06 -1.49 6.47
CA ASP A 31 5.82 -0.25 6.47
C ASP A 31 4.92 0.92 6.03
N PRO A 32 5.18 2.16 6.52
CA PRO A 32 4.30 3.30 6.25
C PRO A 32 4.11 3.62 4.76
N PHE A 33 5.11 3.33 3.93
CA PHE A 33 5.00 3.54 2.49
C PHE A 33 4.01 2.56 1.86
N SER A 34 4.16 1.27 2.16
CA SER A 34 3.23 0.24 1.68
C SER A 34 1.82 0.47 2.23
N GLU A 35 1.68 0.86 3.50
CA GLU A 35 0.38 1.21 4.10
C GLU A 35 -0.28 2.36 3.35
N LEU A 36 0.44 3.46 3.14
CA LEU A 36 -0.07 4.59 2.36
C LEU A 36 -0.43 4.20 0.91
N PHE A 37 0.36 3.33 0.27
CA PHE A 37 0.06 2.85 -1.07
C PHE A 37 -1.22 2.01 -1.13
N ASP A 38 -1.43 1.15 -0.14
CA ASP A 38 -2.67 0.38 -0.04
C ASP A 38 -3.88 1.30 0.18
N THR A 39 -3.82 2.15 1.20
CA THR A 39 -4.95 2.99 1.61
C THR A 39 -5.28 4.07 0.59
N ALA A 40 -4.28 4.72 0.00
CA ALA A 40 -4.50 5.82 -0.93
C ALA A 40 -4.70 5.36 -2.38
N CYS A 41 -3.92 4.38 -2.85
CA CYS A 41 -3.98 3.97 -4.25
C CYS A 41 -4.78 2.69 -4.47
N MET A 42 -4.48 1.60 -3.76
CA MET A 42 -5.10 0.29 -4.06
C MET A 42 -6.59 0.25 -3.73
N GLN A 43 -7.02 0.86 -2.63
CA GLN A 43 -8.42 0.92 -2.23
C GLN A 43 -9.28 1.89 -3.08
N HIS A 44 -8.62 2.78 -3.86
CA HIS A 44 -9.26 3.81 -4.68
C HIS A 44 -8.92 3.70 -6.17
N ILE A 45 -8.51 2.52 -6.66
CA ILE A 45 -8.21 2.31 -8.09
C ILE A 45 -9.42 2.70 -8.95
N GLY A 46 -9.17 3.59 -9.93
CA GLY A 46 -10.22 4.07 -10.83
C GLY A 46 -11.25 4.99 -10.16
N ALA A 47 -11.00 5.49 -8.94
CA ALA A 47 -11.98 6.30 -8.21
C ALA A 47 -11.39 7.62 -7.68
N PRO A 48 -11.05 8.58 -8.58
CA PRO A 48 -10.38 9.83 -8.21
C PRO A 48 -11.13 10.64 -7.15
N ALA A 49 -12.45 10.76 -7.30
CA ALA A 49 -13.28 11.53 -6.38
C ALA A 49 -13.26 10.95 -4.96
N ARG A 50 -13.13 9.63 -4.82
CA ARG A 50 -13.00 8.97 -3.51
C ARG A 50 -11.63 9.22 -2.89
N LEU A 51 -10.57 9.21 -3.69
CA LEU A 51 -9.23 9.58 -3.24
C LEU A 51 -9.18 11.05 -2.80
N GLN A 52 -9.75 11.96 -3.58
CA GLN A 52 -9.83 13.38 -3.20
C GLN A 52 -10.60 13.56 -1.89
N SER A 53 -11.76 12.91 -1.75
CA SER A 53 -12.54 12.95 -0.50
C SER A 53 -11.75 12.42 0.70
N LEU A 54 -10.93 11.38 0.51
CA LEU A 54 -10.03 10.87 1.54
C LEU A 54 -8.99 11.93 1.95
N MET A 55 -8.36 12.59 0.98
CA MET A 55 -7.36 13.63 1.25
C MET A 55 -7.97 14.82 1.99
N ASP A 56 -9.14 15.29 1.54
CA ASP A 56 -9.87 16.39 2.16
C ASP A 56 -10.30 16.06 3.60
N ALA A 57 -10.80 14.84 3.85
CA ALA A 57 -11.18 14.37 5.18
C ALA A 57 -9.99 14.29 6.16
N ASN A 58 -8.77 14.13 5.64
CA ASN A 58 -7.53 14.19 6.41
C ASN A 58 -6.93 15.61 6.48
N GLY A 59 -7.66 16.63 6.01
CA GLY A 59 -7.24 18.03 6.04
C GLY A 59 -6.12 18.35 5.05
N LEU A 60 -5.91 17.52 4.02
CA LEU A 60 -4.88 17.73 3.03
C LEU A 60 -5.43 18.57 1.88
N THR A 61 -4.70 19.62 1.52
CA THR A 61 -5.04 20.49 0.37
C THR A 61 -4.21 20.05 -0.84
N PRO A 62 -4.80 19.99 -2.05
CA PRO A 62 -4.02 19.72 -3.26
C PRO A 62 -2.93 20.77 -3.48
N LEU A 63 -1.80 20.31 -3.98
CA LEU A 63 -0.68 21.13 -4.39
C LEU A 63 -1.07 22.05 -5.55
N GLN A 64 -0.36 23.18 -5.67
CA GLN A 64 -0.51 24.03 -6.84
C GLN A 64 -0.06 23.27 -8.10
N PRO A 65 -0.65 23.54 -9.28
CA PRO A 65 -0.34 22.80 -10.51
C PRO A 65 1.16 22.74 -10.83
N ALA A 66 1.90 23.83 -10.59
CA ALA A 66 3.34 23.88 -10.81
C ALA A 66 4.14 22.95 -9.89
N GLU A 67 3.71 22.80 -8.64
CA GLU A 67 4.33 21.90 -7.66
C GLU A 67 3.97 20.44 -7.95
N ALA A 68 2.71 20.19 -8.30
CA ALA A 68 2.20 18.88 -8.68
C ALA A 68 2.86 18.33 -9.95
N ALA A 69 3.25 19.20 -10.90
CA ALA A 69 3.81 18.81 -12.19
C ALA A 69 5.04 17.91 -12.10
N THR A 70 5.89 18.10 -11.07
CA THR A 70 7.07 17.25 -10.88
C THR A 70 6.69 15.83 -10.44
N LEU A 71 5.70 15.70 -9.55
CA LEU A 71 5.19 14.40 -9.12
C LEU A 71 4.46 13.70 -10.26
N LEU A 72 3.61 14.43 -10.97
CA LEU A 72 2.81 13.94 -12.09
C LEU A 72 3.62 13.74 -13.38
N GLN A 73 4.93 14.04 -13.37
CA GLN A 73 5.81 13.92 -14.54
C GLN A 73 5.26 14.67 -15.76
N GLY A 74 4.67 15.84 -15.52
CA GLY A 74 4.04 16.69 -16.54
C GLY A 74 2.66 16.24 -17.03
N GLN A 75 2.10 15.14 -16.49
CA GLN A 75 0.70 14.78 -16.75
C GLN A 75 -0.25 15.72 -15.99
N PRO A 76 -1.44 16.02 -16.54
CA PRO A 76 -2.48 16.70 -15.79
C PRO A 76 -3.01 15.78 -14.66
N GLY A 77 -3.44 16.40 -13.57
CA GLY A 77 -3.91 15.68 -12.40
C GLY A 77 -3.78 16.49 -11.11
N MET A 78 -3.83 15.80 -9.99
CA MET A 78 -3.74 16.35 -8.65
C MET A 78 -2.65 15.66 -7.85
N ALA A 79 -2.04 16.37 -6.90
CA ALA A 79 -1.10 15.79 -5.97
C ALA A 79 -1.24 16.43 -4.59
N TRP A 80 -0.87 15.68 -3.55
CA TRP A 80 -0.92 16.11 -2.15
C TRP A 80 0.38 15.71 -1.46
N MET A 81 0.85 16.56 -0.54
CA MET A 81 1.87 16.17 0.43
C MET A 81 1.19 15.47 1.61
N VAL A 82 1.70 14.32 1.99
CA VAL A 82 1.18 13.52 3.11
C VAL A 82 2.22 13.50 4.23
N PRO A 83 2.02 14.27 5.31
CA PRO A 83 2.94 14.27 6.44
C PRO A 83 2.73 13.01 7.27
N LEU A 84 3.73 12.13 7.32
CA LEU A 84 3.75 10.98 8.24
C LEU A 84 4.93 11.13 9.20
N ALA A 85 4.83 10.54 10.39
CA ALA A 85 5.90 10.60 11.40
C ALA A 85 7.24 10.04 10.90
N SER A 86 7.21 9.13 9.93
CA SER A 86 8.38 8.47 9.34
C SER A 86 9.09 9.29 8.27
N GLY A 87 8.50 10.38 7.77
CA GLY A 87 9.12 11.21 6.74
C GLY A 87 8.13 11.91 5.81
N ARG A 88 8.67 12.41 4.70
CA ARG A 88 7.92 13.15 3.68
C ARG A 88 7.41 12.20 2.59
N TYR A 89 6.10 12.19 2.42
CA TYR A 89 5.40 11.40 1.41
C TYR A 89 4.57 12.31 0.54
N ALA A 90 4.26 11.84 -0.66
CA ALA A 90 3.28 12.46 -1.53
C ALA A 90 2.39 11.40 -2.15
N VAL A 91 1.18 11.82 -2.52
CA VAL A 91 0.27 11.01 -3.34
C VAL A 91 -0.13 11.85 -4.55
N SER A 92 -0.17 11.24 -5.73
CA SER A 92 -0.65 11.88 -6.95
C SER A 92 -1.72 11.03 -7.62
N TRP A 93 -2.56 11.69 -8.38
CA TRP A 93 -3.53 11.12 -9.29
C TRP A 93 -3.42 11.82 -10.64
N ALA A 94 -3.05 11.11 -11.69
CA ALA A 94 -3.05 11.62 -13.06
C ALA A 94 -4.43 11.42 -13.71
N ASP A 95 -4.77 12.19 -14.75
CA ASP A 95 -6.07 12.09 -15.44
C ASP A 95 -6.29 10.74 -16.15
N ASP A 96 -5.21 10.03 -16.47
CA ASP A 96 -5.31 8.64 -16.91
C ASP A 96 -5.72 7.69 -15.74
N GLY A 97 -5.87 8.20 -14.54
CA GLY A 97 -6.25 7.45 -13.36
C GLY A 97 -5.13 6.66 -12.71
N THR A 98 -3.88 6.91 -13.09
CA THR A 98 -2.72 6.41 -12.35
C THR A 98 -2.63 7.13 -11.00
N CYS A 99 -2.78 6.36 -9.91
CA CYS A 99 -2.44 6.81 -8.57
C CYS A 99 -0.99 6.46 -8.26
N THR A 100 -0.21 7.38 -7.69
CA THR A 100 1.19 7.13 -7.31
C THR A 100 1.48 7.63 -5.90
N VAL A 101 2.20 6.82 -5.12
CA VAL A 101 2.77 7.21 -3.82
C VAL A 101 4.28 7.37 -3.95
N TYR A 102 4.80 8.41 -3.32
CA TYR A 102 6.22 8.77 -3.32
C TYR A 102 6.72 8.84 -1.87
N ALA A 103 7.96 8.43 -1.64
CA ALA A 103 8.68 8.68 -0.40
C ALA A 103 10.07 9.24 -0.70
N GLU A 104 10.42 10.33 -0.03
CA GLU A 104 11.78 10.89 -0.06
C GLU A 104 12.77 9.99 0.68
N LYS A 105 12.31 9.21 1.66
CA LYS A 105 13.12 8.27 2.42
C LYS A 105 12.44 6.91 2.55
N ALA A 106 13.13 5.86 2.13
CA ALA A 106 12.64 4.50 2.24
C ALA A 106 13.80 3.50 2.25
N ASP A 107 13.65 2.41 3.02
CA ASP A 107 14.50 1.23 2.87
C ASP A 107 14.00 0.42 1.66
N PRO A 108 14.80 0.27 0.58
CA PRO A 108 14.34 -0.42 -0.62
C PRO A 108 13.96 -1.88 -0.38
N ALA A 109 14.66 -2.59 0.50
CA ALA A 109 14.37 -4.00 0.77
C ALA A 109 13.04 -4.15 1.52
N VAL A 110 12.76 -3.26 2.47
CA VAL A 110 11.48 -3.23 3.20
C VAL A 110 10.34 -2.91 2.25
N VAL A 111 10.46 -1.85 1.45
CA VAL A 111 9.40 -1.41 0.53
C VAL A 111 9.13 -2.44 -0.57
N GLN A 112 10.17 -3.04 -1.16
CA GLN A 112 9.98 -4.08 -2.18
C GLN A 112 9.23 -5.29 -1.62
N LYS A 113 9.54 -5.70 -0.38
CA LYS A 113 8.85 -6.80 0.29
C LYS A 113 7.41 -6.46 0.63
N GLY A 114 7.14 -5.25 1.13
CA GLY A 114 5.80 -4.76 1.44
C GLY A 114 4.93 -4.69 0.17
N PHE A 115 5.47 -4.11 -0.89
CA PHE A 115 4.81 -4.05 -2.21
C PHE A 115 4.50 -5.45 -2.76
N ALA A 116 5.47 -6.37 -2.76
CA ALA A 116 5.23 -7.74 -3.24
C ALA A 116 4.13 -8.46 -2.44
N ARG A 117 4.02 -8.22 -1.13
CA ARG A 117 2.94 -8.75 -0.28
C ARG A 117 1.58 -8.19 -0.71
N LEU A 118 1.48 -6.88 -0.93
CA LEU A 118 0.23 -6.24 -1.35
C LEU A 118 -0.28 -6.81 -2.68
N MET A 119 0.62 -7.12 -3.61
CA MET A 119 0.21 -7.69 -4.90
C MET A 119 -0.43 -9.07 -4.77
N GLN A 120 -0.12 -9.83 -3.72
CA GLN A 120 -0.75 -11.13 -3.44
C GLN A 120 -2.19 -10.98 -2.94
N ALA A 121 -2.58 -9.80 -2.45
CA ALA A 121 -3.92 -9.52 -1.95
C ALA A 121 -4.93 -9.18 -3.09
N ALA A 122 -4.72 -9.75 -4.28
CA ALA A 122 -5.62 -9.54 -5.42
C ALA A 122 -7.06 -9.93 -5.03
N PRO A 123 -8.05 -9.04 -5.17
CA PRO A 123 -9.43 -9.36 -4.84
C PRO A 123 -9.96 -10.38 -5.84
N LYS A 124 -10.73 -11.37 -5.36
CA LYS A 124 -11.38 -12.33 -6.25
C LYS A 124 -12.28 -11.58 -7.25
N PRO A 125 -12.34 -11.99 -8.53
CA PRO A 125 -11.70 -13.16 -9.13
C PRO A 125 -10.28 -12.92 -9.66
N LEU A 126 -9.67 -11.76 -9.42
CA LEU A 126 -8.39 -11.38 -10.02
C LEU A 126 -7.23 -12.24 -9.52
N GLN A 127 -6.24 -12.42 -10.39
CA GLN A 127 -4.99 -13.10 -10.10
C GLN A 127 -3.80 -12.18 -10.36
N ILE A 128 -2.77 -12.31 -9.53
CA ILE A 128 -1.48 -11.64 -9.71
C ILE A 128 -0.72 -12.22 -10.90
N ARG A 129 -0.06 -11.35 -11.66
CA ARG A 129 0.90 -11.70 -12.70
C ARG A 129 2.16 -10.87 -12.55
N SER A 130 3.32 -11.51 -12.58
CA SER A 130 4.59 -10.79 -12.71
C SER A 130 4.70 -10.24 -14.12
N LEU A 131 5.19 -9.01 -14.25
CA LEU A 131 5.40 -8.36 -15.54
C LEU A 131 6.89 -8.04 -15.72
N PRO A 132 7.39 -8.04 -16.96
CA PRO A 132 8.75 -7.60 -17.22
C PRO A 132 8.88 -6.11 -16.83
N SER A 133 9.89 -5.80 -16.04
CA SER A 133 10.25 -4.41 -15.73
C SER A 133 10.68 -3.70 -17.02
N ARG A 134 10.07 -2.55 -17.31
CA ARG A 134 10.35 -1.73 -18.51
C ARG A 134 10.90 -0.34 -18.17
N GLY A 135 11.54 0.28 -19.15
CA GLY A 135 11.98 1.68 -19.12
C GLY A 135 13.45 1.85 -18.76
N PRO A 136 14.04 3.02 -19.07
CA PRO A 136 15.40 3.33 -18.63
C PRO A 136 15.41 3.47 -17.11
N LEU A 137 16.29 2.71 -16.46
CA LEU A 137 16.60 2.85 -15.04
C LEU A 137 18.04 3.34 -14.92
N SER A 138 18.30 4.25 -14.00
CA SER A 138 19.68 4.54 -13.58
C SER A 138 20.24 3.32 -12.85
N GLY A 139 21.57 3.16 -12.81
CA GLY A 139 22.22 1.98 -12.21
C GLY A 139 21.94 1.77 -10.71
N ASP A 140 21.46 2.80 -10.02
CA ASP A 140 21.07 2.79 -8.60
C ASP A 140 19.55 2.51 -8.38
N GLN A 141 18.79 2.30 -9.46
CA GLN A 141 17.35 2.07 -9.41
C GLN A 141 16.99 0.61 -9.69
N VAL A 142 16.00 0.12 -8.93
CA VAL A 142 15.36 -1.17 -9.14
C VAL A 142 13.89 -0.92 -9.43
N ALA A 143 13.35 -1.54 -10.48
CA ALA A 143 11.92 -1.53 -10.75
C ALA A 143 11.33 -2.93 -10.74
N ILE A 144 10.14 -3.06 -10.18
CA ILE A 144 9.35 -4.28 -10.13
C ILE A 144 7.95 -3.97 -10.65
N GLN A 145 7.37 -4.87 -11.43
CA GLN A 145 6.04 -4.71 -11.99
C GLN A 145 5.17 -5.95 -11.78
N TYR A 146 3.91 -5.70 -11.44
CA TYR A 146 2.87 -6.71 -11.35
C TYR A 146 1.62 -6.24 -12.07
N GLY A 147 0.71 -7.17 -12.34
CA GLY A 147 -0.63 -6.86 -12.79
C GLY A 147 -1.65 -7.75 -12.11
N TRP A 148 -2.86 -7.21 -11.92
CA TRP A 148 -4.04 -8.00 -11.61
C TRP A 148 -4.86 -8.18 -12.87
N ALA A 149 -5.27 -9.42 -13.13
CA ALA A 149 -6.06 -9.77 -14.30
C ALA A 149 -7.08 -10.86 -13.95
N THR A 150 -8.18 -10.91 -14.69
CA THR A 150 -9.09 -12.05 -14.65
C THR A 150 -8.34 -13.31 -15.12
N PRO A 151 -8.58 -14.49 -14.53
CA PRO A 151 -8.03 -15.75 -15.02
C PRO A 151 -8.36 -15.96 -16.50
N GLY A 152 -7.36 -16.33 -17.31
CA GLY A 152 -7.53 -16.56 -18.75
C GLY A 152 -7.55 -15.31 -19.65
N GLU A 153 -7.74 -14.10 -19.11
CA GLU A 153 -7.70 -12.87 -19.92
C GLU A 153 -6.27 -12.37 -20.15
N SER A 154 -5.92 -11.88 -21.33
CA SER A 154 -4.60 -11.26 -21.57
C SER A 154 -4.51 -9.83 -21.04
N LYS A 155 -5.65 -9.12 -20.97
CA LYS A 155 -5.72 -7.72 -20.51
C LYS A 155 -5.57 -7.64 -18.99
N LEU A 156 -4.80 -6.66 -18.54
CA LEU A 156 -4.71 -6.33 -17.12
C LEU A 156 -5.91 -5.48 -16.72
N ARG A 157 -6.49 -5.79 -15.56
CA ARG A 157 -7.45 -4.92 -14.88
C ARG A 157 -6.74 -3.79 -14.17
N VAL A 158 -5.56 -4.06 -13.60
CA VAL A 158 -4.70 -3.07 -12.95
C VAL A 158 -3.24 -3.42 -13.22
N ARG A 159 -2.42 -2.42 -13.48
CA ARG A 159 -0.96 -2.53 -13.51
C ARG A 159 -0.37 -1.82 -12.30
N PHE A 160 0.57 -2.48 -11.65
CA PHE A 160 1.32 -1.93 -10.53
C PHE A 160 2.79 -1.85 -10.88
N ARG A 161 3.44 -0.77 -10.46
CA ARG A 161 4.88 -0.57 -10.61
C ARG A 161 5.45 -0.03 -9.33
N LEU A 162 6.55 -0.59 -8.88
CA LEU A 162 7.40 0.00 -7.85
C LEU A 162 8.75 0.34 -8.49
N VAL A 163 9.26 1.53 -8.16
CA VAL A 163 10.66 1.91 -8.39
C VAL A 163 11.26 2.29 -7.05
N THR A 164 12.43 1.75 -6.73
CA THR A 164 13.21 2.13 -5.56
C THR A 164 14.61 2.54 -5.96
N ARG A 165 15.21 3.46 -5.22
CA ARG A 165 16.57 3.94 -5.44
C ARG A 165 17.41 3.76 -4.18
N GLN A 166 18.67 3.36 -4.36
CA GLN A 166 19.69 3.40 -3.31
C GLN A 166 20.44 4.75 -3.38
N ALA A 167 19.90 5.80 -2.74
CA ALA A 167 20.55 7.11 -2.70
C ALA A 167 20.50 7.71 -1.31
N ALA A 168 21.62 8.26 -0.84
CA ALA A 168 21.79 8.64 0.56
C ALA A 168 20.98 9.88 0.98
N GLU A 169 20.83 10.92 0.15
CA GLU A 169 20.43 12.23 0.71
C GLU A 169 19.63 13.18 -0.21
N ALA A 170 19.24 12.83 -1.45
CA ALA A 170 18.42 13.76 -2.26
C ALA A 170 17.46 13.06 -3.24
N GLY A 171 16.17 13.29 -3.04
CA GLY A 171 15.09 12.93 -3.96
C GLY A 171 14.26 11.72 -3.54
N VAL A 172 13.30 11.36 -4.39
CA VAL A 172 12.40 10.23 -4.17
C VAL A 172 13.18 8.91 -4.17
N GLN A 173 13.12 8.18 -3.06
CA GLN A 173 13.74 6.86 -2.89
C GLN A 173 12.78 5.71 -3.20
N ALA A 174 11.47 5.92 -3.09
CA ALA A 174 10.46 4.95 -3.49
C ALA A 174 9.28 5.61 -4.20
N MET A 175 8.83 4.99 -5.30
CA MET A 175 7.69 5.41 -6.09
C MET A 175 6.87 4.19 -6.49
N ALA A 176 5.64 4.09 -5.99
CA ALA A 176 4.73 2.99 -6.30
C ALA A 176 3.47 3.52 -6.98
N SER A 177 3.08 2.93 -8.11
CA SER A 177 1.88 3.33 -8.84
C SER A 177 0.91 2.19 -9.05
N ALA A 178 -0.37 2.54 -9.12
CA ALA A 178 -1.48 1.69 -9.53
C ALA A 178 -2.20 2.36 -10.71
N THR A 179 -2.14 1.73 -11.87
CA THR A 179 -2.78 2.21 -13.09
C THR A 179 -3.94 1.29 -13.46
N PRO A 180 -5.19 1.79 -13.47
CA PRO A 180 -6.34 1.01 -13.91
C PRO A 180 -6.21 0.67 -15.40
N GLY A 181 -6.65 -0.53 -15.77
CA GLY A 181 -6.83 -0.91 -17.17
C GLY A 181 -8.04 -0.19 -17.78
N GLU A 182 -8.10 -0.16 -19.11
CA GLU A 182 -9.14 0.54 -19.89
C GLU A 182 -10.56 0.23 -19.40
N ALA A 183 -10.87 -1.05 -19.16
CA ALA A 183 -12.19 -1.49 -18.71
C ALA A 183 -12.60 -0.95 -17.34
N MET A 184 -11.65 -0.58 -16.47
CA MET A 184 -11.96 0.07 -15.18
C MET A 184 -12.10 1.59 -15.32
N ARG A 185 -11.36 2.20 -16.25
CA ARG A 185 -11.48 3.64 -16.54
C ARG A 185 -12.85 3.97 -17.12
N GLU A 186 -13.36 3.14 -18.02
CA GLU A 186 -14.65 3.36 -18.68
C GLU A 186 -15.85 3.21 -17.73
N GLN A 187 -15.73 2.38 -16.70
CA GLN A 187 -16.73 2.25 -15.63
C GLN A 187 -16.73 3.44 -14.65
N ALA A 188 -15.60 4.16 -14.55
CA ALA A 188 -15.45 5.31 -13.69
C ALA A 188 -15.83 6.64 -14.38
N ALA A 189 -15.95 6.64 -15.72
CA ALA A 189 -16.40 7.80 -16.46
C ALA A 189 -17.91 8.02 -16.23
N PRO A 190 -18.37 9.27 -16.07
CA PRO A 190 -19.80 9.55 -16.09
C PRO A 190 -20.41 9.08 -17.41
N PRO A 191 -21.66 8.58 -17.41
CA PRO A 191 -22.30 8.12 -18.63
C PRO A 191 -22.32 9.25 -19.67
N ALA A 192 -21.99 8.93 -20.92
CA ALA A 192 -22.03 9.90 -22.00
C ALA A 192 -23.45 10.51 -22.09
N PRO A 193 -23.56 11.83 -22.33
CA PRO A 193 -24.86 12.44 -22.53
C PRO A 193 -25.58 11.76 -23.70
N ALA A 194 -26.86 11.44 -23.50
CA ALA A 194 -27.68 10.83 -24.55
C ALA A 194 -27.67 11.71 -25.81
N PRO A 195 -27.60 11.11 -27.02
CA PRO A 195 -27.63 11.89 -28.24
C PRO A 195 -28.92 12.71 -28.29
N ALA A 196 -28.79 14.01 -28.57
CA ALA A 196 -29.93 14.88 -28.82
C ALA A 196 -30.71 14.30 -30.01
N ARG A 197 -32.00 14.03 -29.79
CA ARG A 197 -32.94 13.62 -30.84
C ARG A 197 -33.36 14.83 -31.68
#